data_AF-A0A9W4W4M9-F1
#
_entry.id   AF-A0A9W4W4M9-F1
#
_cell.length_a   1.000
_cell.length_b   1.000
_cell.length_c   1.000
_cell.angle_alpha   90.00
_cell.angle_beta   90.00
_cell.angle_gamma   90.00
#
_symmetry.space_group_name_H-M   'P 1'
#
loop_
_entity.id
_entity.type
_entity.pdbx_description
1 polymer ?
#
loop_
_entity_poly.entity_id
_entity_poly.type
_entity_poly.pdbx_seq_one_letter_code
_entity_poly.pdbx_strand_id
1 'polypeptide(L)'
;MITLLLLFYVIDKRLVEINFKLIINLSLTYIIVWGVSHVFESMRAFNQEEIINLALRDSLTQAYNRRAFKSHFHNHIDFSNPYCFALADLDFFKKVNDKYGHDAGDATARSL
;
A
#
# COMPACT_ATOMS: atom_id res chain seq x y z
N MET A 1 -62.94 9.13 -24.92
CA MET A 1 -61.84 9.02 -25.92
C MET A 1 -60.67 9.95 -25.59
N ILE A 2 -60.88 11.26 -25.47
CA ILE A 2 -59.82 12.25 -25.19
C ILE A 2 -59.12 12.02 -23.83
N THR A 3 -59.87 11.72 -22.77
CA THR A 3 -59.31 11.45 -21.43
C THR A 3 -58.36 10.25 -21.41
N LEU A 4 -58.66 9.22 -22.22
CA LEU A 4 -57.83 8.02 -22.31
C LEU A 4 -56.49 8.29 -23.00
N LEU A 5 -56.49 9.14 -24.03
CA LEU A 5 -55.29 9.56 -24.75
C LEU A 5 -54.38 10.44 -23.88
N LEU A 6 -54.95 11.34 -23.07
CA LEU A 6 -54.19 12.14 -22.12
C LEU A 6 -53.54 11.27 -21.04
N LEU A 7 -54.25 10.26 -20.55
CA LEU A 7 -53.73 9.33 -19.56
C LEU A 7 -52.57 8.51 -20.13
N PHE A 8 -52.69 8.03 -21.37
CA PHE A 8 -51.62 7.32 -22.07
C PHE A 8 -50.38 8.20 -22.31
N TYR A 9 -50.58 9.46 -22.75
CA TYR A 9 -49.51 10.43 -22.95
C TYR A 9 -48.76 10.77 -21.65
N VAL A 10 -49.49 10.93 -20.54
CA VAL A 10 -48.88 11.19 -19.22
C VAL A 10 -48.09 9.98 -18.74
N ILE A 11 -48.62 8.76 -18.91
CA ILE A 11 -47.92 7.52 -18.54
C ILE A 11 -46.63 7.37 -19.34
N ASP A 12 -46.69 7.54 -20.65
CA ASP A 12 -45.53 7.40 -21.54
C ASP A 12 -44.42 8.41 -21.20
N LYS A 13 -44.78 9.69 -21.02
CA LYS A 13 -43.82 10.70 -20.56
C LYS A 13 -43.19 10.35 -19.20
N ARG A 14 -43.98 9.83 -18.27
CA ARG A 14 -43.49 9.46 -16.94
C ARG A 14 -42.53 8.27 -17.01
N LEU A 15 -42.79 7.28 -17.87
CA LEU A 15 -41.91 6.14 -18.11
C LEU A 15 -40.58 6.58 -18.73
N VAL A 16 -40.62 7.44 -19.74
CA VAL A 16 -39.41 8.02 -20.37
C VAL A 16 -38.59 8.81 -19.34
N GLU A 17 -39.23 9.61 -18.51
CA GLU A 17 -38.56 10.42 -17.48
C GLU A 17 -37.92 9.56 -16.38
N ILE A 18 -38.58 8.48 -15.94
CA ILE A 18 -38.04 7.51 -14.97
C ILE A 18 -36.80 6.81 -15.55
N ASN A 19 -36.86 6.35 -16.80
CA ASN A 19 -35.73 5.69 -17.45
C ASN A 19 -34.52 6.62 -17.58
N PHE A 20 -34.74 7.89 -17.92
CA PHE A 20 -33.66 8.88 -18.01
C PHE A 20 -33.00 9.15 -16.64
N LYS A 21 -33.82 9.35 -15.59
CA LYS A 21 -33.30 9.53 -14.22
C LYS A 21 -32.52 8.31 -13.72
N LEU A 22 -32.98 7.11 -14.06
CA LEU A 22 -32.29 5.86 -13.71
C LEU A 22 -30.92 5.76 -14.40
N ILE A 23 -30.87 6.05 -15.70
CA ILE A 23 -29.61 6.02 -16.47
C ILE A 23 -28.61 7.02 -15.91
N ILE A 24 -29.04 8.24 -15.59
CA ILE A 24 -28.18 9.25 -14.97
C ILE A 24 -27.67 8.77 -13.63
N ASN A 25 -28.54 8.28 -12.74
CA ASN A 25 -28.14 7.81 -11.42
C ASN A 25 -27.13 6.66 -11.51
N LEU A 26 -27.38 5.67 -12.37
CA LEU A 26 -26.46 4.55 -12.58
C LEU A 26 -25.11 5.00 -13.15
N SER A 27 -25.13 5.94 -14.10
CA SER A 27 -23.91 6.50 -14.69
C SER A 27 -23.10 7.28 -13.65
N LEU A 28 -23.76 8.09 -12.83
CA LEU A 28 -23.12 8.83 -11.73
C LEU A 28 -22.53 7.88 -10.69
N THR A 29 -23.28 6.86 -10.27
CA THR A 29 -22.77 5.84 -9.35
C THR A 29 -21.55 5.13 -9.92
N TYR A 30 -21.59 4.74 -11.21
CA TYR A 30 -20.46 4.10 -11.87
C TYR A 30 -19.22 5.01 -11.88
N ILE A 31 -19.38 6.28 -12.24
CA ILE A 31 -18.27 7.25 -12.28
C ILE A 31 -17.68 7.46 -10.89
N ILE A 32 -18.52 7.58 -9.85
CA ILE A 32 -18.06 7.73 -8.47
C ILE A 32 -17.28 6.50 -8.02
N VAL A 33 -17.83 5.30 -8.24
CA VAL A 33 -17.17 4.04 -7.88
C VAL A 33 -15.82 3.92 -8.60
N TRP A 34 -15.80 4.18 -9.91
CA TRP A 34 -14.57 4.16 -10.70
C TRP A 34 -13.54 5.16 -10.19
N GLY A 35 -13.95 6.39 -9.89
CA GLY A 35 -13.08 7.42 -9.34
C GLY A 35 -12.49 7.03 -7.99
N VAL A 36 -13.32 6.52 -7.08
CA VAL A 36 -12.87 6.02 -5.76
C VAL A 36 -11.91 4.84 -5.92
N SER A 37 -12.23 3.87 -6.79
CA SER A 37 -11.34 2.74 -7.06
C SER A 37 -9.99 3.19 -7.63
N HIS A 38 -9.97 4.17 -8.53
CA HIS A 38 -8.73 4.69 -9.11
C HIS A 38 -7.86 5.39 -8.06
N VAL A 39 -8.46 6.19 -7.19
CA VAL A 39 -7.75 6.84 -6.07
C VAL A 39 -7.24 5.79 -5.08
N PHE A 40 -8.04 4.77 -4.77
CA PHE A 40 -7.65 3.71 -3.83
C PHE A 40 -6.48 2.88 -4.34
N GLU A 41 -6.47 2.47 -5.60
CA GLU A 41 -5.32 1.75 -6.18
C GLU A 41 -4.06 2.60 -6.18
N SER A 42 -4.18 3.90 -6.49
CA SER A 42 -3.05 4.83 -6.42
C SER A 42 -2.47 4.91 -5.00
N MET A 43 -3.34 5.03 -4.00
CA MET A 43 -2.95 5.06 -2.58
C MET A 43 -2.35 3.73 -2.13
N ARG A 44 -2.91 2.61 -2.60
CA ARG A 44 -2.44 1.26 -2.28
C ARG A 44 -1.02 1.02 -2.80
N ALA A 45 -0.73 1.45 -4.03
CA ALA A 45 0.61 1.31 -4.61
C ALA A 45 1.67 2.04 -3.76
N PHE A 46 1.39 3.29 -3.38
CA PHE A 46 2.26 4.09 -2.52
C PHE A 46 2.46 3.44 -1.13
N ASN A 47 1.37 3.10 -0.45
CA ASN A 47 1.43 2.49 0.88
C ASN A 47 2.14 1.13 0.87
N GLN A 48 2.00 0.36 -0.22
CA GLN A 48 2.69 -0.92 -0.34
C GLN A 48 4.20 -0.73 -0.41
N GLU A 49 4.68 0.28 -1.14
CA GLU A 49 6.10 0.61 -1.21
C GLU A 49 6.64 1.02 0.18
N GLU A 50 5.89 1.85 0.91
CA GLU A 50 6.25 2.26 2.27
C GLU A 50 6.29 1.07 3.24
N ILE A 51 5.28 0.19 3.21
CA ILE A 51 5.24 -1.04 4.01
C ILE A 51 6.44 -1.94 3.69
N ILE A 52 6.79 -2.08 2.41
CA ILE A 52 7.96 -2.86 2.00
C ILE A 52 9.23 -2.20 2.57
N ASN A 53 9.41 -0.90 2.39
CA ASN A 53 10.58 -0.19 2.90
C ASN A 53 10.74 -0.35 4.43
N LEU A 54 9.65 -0.22 5.19
CA LEU A 54 9.65 -0.43 6.64
C LEU A 54 9.93 -1.90 7.00
N ALA A 55 9.36 -2.85 6.26
CA ALA A 55 9.58 -4.29 6.49
C ALA A 55 10.99 -4.76 6.10
N LEU A 56 11.72 -3.99 5.29
CA LEU A 56 13.08 -4.28 4.85
C LEU A 56 14.15 -3.60 5.72
N ARG A 57 13.77 -2.70 6.62
CA ARG A 57 14.69 -2.04 7.55
C ARG A 57 14.53 -2.58 8.98
N ASP A 58 15.63 -2.57 9.72
CA ASP A 58 15.63 -2.83 11.15
C ASP A 58 15.12 -1.58 11.89
N SER A 59 14.17 -1.74 12.82
CA SER A 59 13.52 -0.58 13.46
C SER A 59 14.46 0.21 14.34
N LEU A 60 15.49 -0.43 14.91
CA LEU A 60 16.43 0.19 15.81
C LEU A 60 17.49 0.96 15.03
N THR A 61 18.17 0.29 14.10
CA THR A 61 19.34 0.83 13.38
C THR A 61 18.99 1.48 12.04
N GLN A 62 17.77 1.27 11.53
CA GLN A 62 17.34 1.63 10.17
C GLN A 62 18.16 0.98 9.04
N ALA A 63 19.10 0.09 9.36
CA ALA A 63 19.86 -0.68 8.40
C ALA A 63 18.97 -1.71 7.69
N TYR A 64 19.40 -2.19 6.53
CA TYR A 64 18.70 -3.30 5.86
C TYR A 64 18.74 -4.55 6.72
N ASN A 65 17.57 -5.10 6.99
CA ASN A 65 17.45 -6.29 7.82
C ASN A 65 17.73 -7.56 7.01
N ARG A 66 17.70 -8.72 7.69
CA ARG A 66 17.94 -10.02 7.07
C ARG A 66 16.98 -10.34 5.91
N ARG A 67 15.74 -9.81 5.94
CA ARG A 67 14.76 -10.00 4.86
C ARG A 67 15.18 -9.23 3.61
N ALA A 68 15.66 -8.00 3.78
CA ALA A 68 16.20 -7.20 2.69
C ALA A 68 17.40 -7.87 2.04
N PHE A 69 18.34 -8.37 2.84
CA PHE A 69 19.47 -9.15 2.34
C PHE A 69 19.01 -10.33 1.46
N LYS A 70 18.09 -11.16 1.96
CA LYS A 70 17.58 -12.31 1.19
C LYS A 70 16.89 -11.91 -0.11
N SER A 71 16.04 -10.88 -0.06
CA SER A 71 15.32 -10.37 -1.23
C SER A 71 16.31 -9.86 -2.28
N HIS A 72 17.28 -9.05 -1.86
CA HIS A 72 18.29 -8.51 -2.76
C HIS A 72 19.19 -9.60 -3.34
N PHE A 73 19.66 -10.52 -2.51
CA PHE A 73 20.48 -11.65 -2.93
C PHE A 73 19.76 -12.51 -3.97
N HIS A 74 18.48 -12.85 -3.75
CA HIS A 74 17.75 -13.71 -4.69
C HIS A 74 17.44 -13.02 -6.03
N ASN A 75 17.14 -11.72 -6.00
CA ASN A 75 16.66 -11.00 -7.18
C ASN A 75 17.78 -10.35 -8.01
N HIS A 76 18.94 -10.08 -7.41
CA HIS A 76 19.97 -9.24 -8.03
C HIS A 76 21.38 -9.85 -8.02
N ILE A 77 21.59 -11.03 -7.43
CA ILE A 77 22.91 -11.65 -7.49
C ILE A 77 23.12 -12.29 -8.86
N ASP A 78 24.24 -11.96 -9.50
CA ASP A 78 24.67 -12.55 -10.75
C ASP A 78 26.04 -13.15 -10.56
N PHE A 79 26.09 -14.47 -10.38
CA PHE A 79 27.31 -15.24 -10.13
C PHE A 79 28.33 -15.21 -11.29
N SER A 80 28.07 -14.48 -12.38
CA SER A 80 29.06 -14.20 -13.41
C SER A 80 30.27 -13.41 -12.89
N ASN A 81 30.11 -12.62 -11.82
CA ASN A 81 31.19 -11.88 -11.17
C ASN A 81 31.49 -12.40 -9.76
N PRO A 82 32.75 -12.31 -9.29
CA PRO A 82 33.09 -12.68 -7.92
C PRO A 82 32.47 -11.71 -6.90
N TYR A 83 31.84 -12.26 -5.86
CA TYR A 83 31.30 -11.52 -4.71
C TYR A 83 32.10 -11.80 -3.44
N CYS A 84 32.09 -10.84 -2.52
CA CYS A 84 32.60 -11.00 -1.16
C CYS A 84 31.45 -10.81 -0.17
N PHE A 85 31.37 -11.68 0.83
CA PHE A 85 30.46 -11.55 1.97
C PHE A 85 31.28 -11.34 3.24
N ALA A 86 30.98 -10.27 3.96
CA ALA A 86 31.52 -10.01 5.29
C ALA A 86 30.39 -10.13 6.31
N LEU A 87 30.65 -10.90 7.37
CA LEU A 87 29.78 -10.99 8.54
C LEU A 87 30.55 -10.41 9.72
N ALA A 88 29.98 -9.41 10.37
CA ALA A 88 30.54 -8.76 11.55
C ALA A 88 29.59 -8.99 12.73
N ASP A 89 30.15 -9.28 13.90
CA ASP A 89 29.43 -9.36 15.17
C ASP A 89 29.90 -8.21 16.08
N LEU A 90 28.99 -7.66 16.88
CA LEU A 90 29.32 -6.58 17.82
C LEU A 90 29.83 -7.19 19.13
N ASP A 91 31.15 -7.38 19.19
CA ASP A 91 31.82 -7.89 20.37
C ASP A 91 31.47 -7.06 21.62
N PHE A 92 31.25 -7.75 22.75
CA PHE A 92 30.95 -7.15 24.06
C PHE A 92 29.63 -6.37 24.17
N PHE A 93 28.76 -6.38 23.17
CA PHE A 93 27.48 -5.66 23.22
C PHE A 93 26.62 -6.07 24.45
N LYS A 94 26.65 -7.34 24.84
CA LYS A 94 26.00 -7.83 26.07
C LYS A 94 26.52 -7.13 27.33
N LYS A 95 27.82 -6.84 27.43
CA LYS A 95 28.39 -6.12 28.58
C LYS A 95 27.87 -4.69 28.68
N VAL A 96 27.58 -4.06 27.54
CA VAL A 96 26.95 -2.72 27.51
C VAL A 96 25.54 -2.81 28.06
N ASN A 97 24.73 -3.78 27.58
CA ASN A 97 23.38 -4.01 28.09
C ASN A 97 23.38 -4.33 29.59
N ASP A 98 24.27 -5.21 30.05
CA ASP A 98 24.34 -5.65 31.45
C ASP A 98 24.79 -4.51 32.39
N LYS A 99 25.63 -3.57 31.91
CA LYS A 99 26.19 -2.49 32.72
C LYS A 99 25.36 -1.20 32.69
N TYR A 100 24.76 -0.87 31.55
CA TYR A 100 24.11 0.42 31.32
C TYR A 100 22.62 0.29 31.00
N GLY A 101 22.08 -0.94 30.96
CA GLY A 101 20.70 -1.21 30.61
C GLY A 101 20.48 -1.28 29.09
N HIS A 102 19.30 -1.80 28.71
CA HIS A 102 18.94 -2.01 27.31
C HIS A 102 18.85 -0.70 26.51
N ASP A 103 18.35 0.39 27.12
CA ASP A 103 18.22 1.68 26.43
C ASP A 103 19.59 2.23 25.96
N ALA A 104 20.64 2.01 26.75
CA ALA A 104 22.01 2.40 26.40
C ALA A 104 22.60 1.50 25.29
N GLY A 105 22.27 0.21 25.31
CA GLY A 105 22.55 -0.71 24.20
C GLY A 105 21.90 -0.24 22.90
N ASP A 106 20.61 0.08 22.95
CA ASP A 106 19.84 0.57 21.81
C ASP A 106 20.39 1.90 21.25
N ALA A 107 20.86 2.79 22.12
CA ALA A 107 21.53 4.02 21.70
C ALA A 107 22.87 3.73 21.01
N THR A 108 23.65 2.77 21.52
CA THR A 108 24.92 2.34 20.93
C THR A 108 24.70 1.73 19.55
N ALA A 109 23.74 0.81 19.41
CA ALA A 109 23.39 0.21 18.13
C ALA A 109 22.92 1.25 17.09
N ARG A 110 22.16 2.26 17.52
CA ARG A 110 21.74 3.38 16.66
C ARG A 110 22.87 4.27 16.16
N SER A 111 24.01 4.28 16.85
CA SER A 111 25.15 5.16 16.54
C SER A 111 26.24 4.52 15.68
N LEU A 112 26.09 3.23 15.35
CA LEU A 112 26.97 2.47 14.45
C LEU A 112 26.54 2.64 12.99
#